data_AF-A0A505I398-F1
#
_entry.id   AF-A0A505I398-F1
#
_cell.length_a   1.000
_cell.length_b   1.000
_cell.length_c   1.000
_cell.angle_alpha   90.00
_cell.angle_beta   90.00
_cell.angle_gamma   90.00
#
_symmetry.space_group_name_H-M   'P 1'
#
loop_
_entity.id
_entity.type
_entity.pdbx_description
1 polymer ?
#
loop_
_entity_poly.entity_id
_entity_poly.type
_entity_poly.pdbx_seq_one_letter_code
_entity_poly.pdbx_strand_id
1 'polypeptide(L)'
;MGSSVEMESVDLVIVGAGWSGLSALKTYHEVHPTARILLLDSATTIGGVWAAHRLYKGLKSNNMLGTYEYSDFPMDSATFGVKPGEHIPGHVLHQYLNAYKDRKVVIYGGTKSAWDAVHTAATSGANVTWIIRSTGHGPTWMSPPYVTPLKRWFEKLLTTRLLTWFSPCIWGDADGCSGIRWFLHSTWLGRKIVNAFWAVLTNDLLTLNNYDGHEETKKLKPWISPFWVASGLSILNYETDFYSLIREGKVRVVIDEIMELTEDGGISLGDSGEVVQSEGLICATGWEATPNMEFRPAEIERDLGFPWAEDYLATPMVKRADQEILTRFPKLRESLSVGVNAKEDYRPLAKGAPATAKHPFRLVRFMVPAAFMKERSVAVLGTPMTVNTPLIAQVQALWVAAFMGDGMGVKARETCPEELKKGLLTEGEVDGDVVWEMALHTQFGKYRCPGGFGKRNLDTVFDTLPYIDLLLQDLGLDWRRKGSLKWLEPYGMEDYKGLVEEWLK
;
A
#
# COMPACT_ATOMS: atom_id res chain seq x y z
N MET A 1 -28.02 30.87 40.93
CA MET A 1 -27.06 30.33 39.94
C MET A 1 -27.03 28.82 40.13
N GLY A 2 -27.66 28.06 39.23
CA GLY A 2 -27.51 26.61 39.19
C GLY A 2 -26.68 26.28 37.95
N SER A 3 -25.48 25.75 38.13
CA SER A 3 -24.66 25.23 37.04
C SER A 3 -25.41 24.07 36.38
N SER A 4 -25.77 24.21 35.11
CA SER A 4 -26.23 23.08 34.29
C SER A 4 -25.07 22.11 34.17
N VAL A 5 -25.15 20.98 34.86
CA VAL A 5 -24.23 19.87 34.68
C VAL A 5 -24.45 19.35 33.26
N GLU A 6 -23.45 19.46 32.38
CA GLU A 6 -23.46 18.76 31.10
C GLU A 6 -23.53 17.25 31.38
N MET A 7 -24.66 16.63 31.03
CA MET A 7 -24.79 15.18 31.14
C MET A 7 -24.08 14.53 29.96
N GLU A 8 -23.05 13.74 30.27
CA GLU A 8 -22.36 12.93 29.29
C GLU A 8 -23.31 11.83 28.79
N SER A 9 -23.67 11.84 27.50
CA SER A 9 -24.46 10.76 26.90
C SER A 9 -23.53 9.63 26.47
N VAL A 10 -24.00 8.39 26.52
CA VAL A 10 -23.35 7.19 25.96
C VAL A 10 -24.42 6.25 25.40
N ASP A 11 -24.05 5.36 24.49
CA ASP A 11 -25.00 4.45 23.80
C ASP A 11 -25.37 3.24 24.69
N LEU A 12 -24.47 2.84 25.59
CA LEU A 12 -24.71 1.77 26.56
C LEU A 12 -23.97 2.06 27.88
N VAL A 13 -24.66 1.84 29.00
CA VAL A 13 -24.03 1.77 30.33
C VAL A 13 -24.09 0.32 30.81
N ILE A 14 -22.94 -0.25 31.16
CA ILE A 14 -22.82 -1.56 31.80
C ILE A 14 -22.44 -1.33 33.26
N VAL A 15 -23.21 -1.92 34.19
CA VAL A 15 -22.95 -1.79 35.63
C VAL A 15 -22.47 -3.14 36.19
N GLY A 16 -21.19 -3.19 36.57
CA GLY A 16 -20.48 -4.33 37.14
C GLY A 16 -19.43 -4.91 36.19
N ALA A 17 -18.15 -4.83 36.54
CA ALA A 17 -16.99 -5.33 35.81
C ALA A 17 -16.57 -6.75 36.25
N GLY A 18 -17.56 -7.63 36.48
CA GLY A 18 -17.36 -9.06 36.71
C GLY A 18 -17.41 -9.87 35.41
N TRP A 19 -17.54 -11.20 35.53
CA TRP A 19 -17.68 -12.12 34.39
C TRP A 19 -18.69 -11.62 33.34
N SER A 20 -19.93 -11.38 33.75
CA SER A 20 -20.99 -10.97 32.83
C SER A 20 -20.73 -9.60 32.20
N GLY A 21 -20.21 -8.64 32.95
CA GLY A 21 -19.99 -7.29 32.43
C GLY A 21 -18.81 -7.19 31.48
N LEU A 22 -17.71 -7.92 31.74
CA LEU A 22 -16.57 -7.99 30.83
C LEU A 22 -16.95 -8.71 29.54
N SER A 23 -17.70 -9.81 29.63
CA SER A 23 -18.25 -10.49 28.44
C SER A 23 -19.21 -9.59 27.68
N ALA A 24 -20.13 -8.91 28.37
CA ALA A 24 -21.09 -8.00 27.74
C ALA A 24 -20.38 -6.81 27.07
N LEU A 25 -19.35 -6.23 27.70
CA LEU A 25 -18.55 -5.16 27.11
C LEU A 25 -17.90 -5.61 25.81
N LYS A 26 -17.17 -6.73 25.83
CA LYS A 26 -16.53 -7.30 24.64
C LYS A 26 -17.56 -7.57 23.56
N THR A 27 -18.58 -8.37 23.87
CA THR A 27 -19.59 -8.80 22.89
C THR A 27 -20.36 -7.63 22.31
N TYR A 28 -20.75 -6.64 23.12
CA TYR A 28 -21.46 -5.47 22.62
C TYR A 28 -20.55 -4.61 21.75
N HIS A 29 -19.27 -4.47 22.09
CA HIS A 29 -18.31 -3.77 21.24
C HIS A 29 -18.08 -4.50 19.91
N GLU A 30 -17.98 -5.83 19.91
CA GLU A 30 -17.84 -6.62 18.68
C GLU A 30 -19.09 -6.54 17.77
N VAL A 31 -20.29 -6.52 18.36
CA VAL A 31 -21.56 -6.41 17.60
C VAL A 31 -21.85 -4.96 17.19
N HIS A 32 -21.41 -3.98 18.00
CA HIS A 32 -21.63 -2.56 17.80
C HIS A 32 -20.31 -1.78 17.98
N PRO A 33 -19.38 -1.87 17.02
CA PRO A 33 -18.01 -1.33 17.14
C PRO A 33 -17.95 0.20 17.28
N THR A 34 -19.01 0.90 16.88
CA THR A 34 -19.13 2.36 16.95
C THR A 34 -19.79 2.88 18.22
N ALA A 35 -20.35 1.99 19.06
CA ALA A 35 -21.06 2.41 20.27
C ALA A 35 -20.10 2.94 21.33
N ARG A 36 -20.45 4.06 21.95
CA ARG A 36 -19.81 4.57 23.15
C ARG A 36 -20.38 3.83 24.35
N ILE A 37 -19.55 3.01 25.00
CA ILE A 37 -19.94 2.16 26.11
C ILE A 37 -19.25 2.64 27.39
N LEU A 38 -20.02 2.84 28.45
CA LEU A 38 -19.49 3.15 29.79
C LEU A 38 -19.65 1.94 30.70
N LEU A 39 -18.54 1.38 31.17
CA LEU A 39 -18.53 0.32 32.18
C LEU A 39 -18.25 0.93 33.56
N LEU A 40 -19.17 0.77 34.50
CA LEU A 40 -19.07 1.26 35.87
C LEU A 40 -18.99 0.08 36.84
N ASP A 41 -18.11 0.14 37.84
CA ASP A 41 -18.13 -0.79 38.98
C ASP A 41 -17.89 -0.01 40.28
N SER A 42 -18.50 -0.49 41.35
CA SER A 42 -18.24 -0.04 42.72
C SER A 42 -16.86 -0.43 43.25
N ALA A 43 -16.26 -1.48 42.68
CA ALA A 43 -14.98 -2.04 43.06
C ALA A 43 -13.81 -1.21 42.49
N THR A 44 -12.70 -1.18 43.23
CA THR A 44 -11.44 -0.53 42.78
C THR A 44 -10.70 -1.31 41.70
N THR A 45 -11.09 -2.57 41.45
CA THR A 45 -10.51 -3.46 40.44
C THR A 45 -11.62 -4.26 39.77
N ILE A 46 -11.43 -4.65 38.51
CA ILE A 46 -12.33 -5.58 37.82
C ILE A 46 -12.32 -6.97 38.48
N GLY A 47 -13.24 -7.83 38.06
CA GLY A 47 -13.34 -9.23 38.50
C GLY A 47 -14.63 -9.54 39.26
N GLY A 48 -15.43 -8.53 39.61
CA GLY A 48 -16.69 -8.71 40.34
C GLY A 48 -16.48 -9.40 41.69
N VAL A 49 -16.99 -10.61 41.86
CA VAL A 49 -16.74 -11.41 43.08
C VAL A 49 -15.26 -11.82 43.22
N TRP A 50 -14.50 -11.80 42.12
CA TRP A 50 -13.06 -12.07 42.05
C TRP A 50 -12.23 -10.78 42.02
N ALA A 51 -12.80 -9.63 42.39
CA ALA A 51 -12.03 -8.38 42.52
C ALA A 51 -10.94 -8.52 43.58
N ALA A 52 -9.77 -7.91 43.36
CA ALA A 52 -8.56 -8.13 44.16
C ALA A 52 -8.79 -7.97 45.68
N HIS A 53 -9.53 -6.93 46.08
CA HIS A 53 -9.81 -6.64 47.49
C HIS A 53 -10.81 -7.61 48.16
N ARG A 54 -11.44 -8.50 47.38
CA ARG A 54 -12.39 -9.52 47.88
C ARG A 54 -11.75 -10.90 48.02
N LEU A 55 -10.50 -11.05 47.57
CA LEU A 55 -9.79 -12.31 47.61
C LEU A 55 -9.16 -12.54 49.00
N TYR A 56 -9.26 -13.77 49.50
CA TYR A 56 -8.61 -14.20 50.74
C TYR A 56 -7.81 -15.48 50.55
N LYS A 57 -6.86 -15.74 51.44
CA LYS A 57 -5.96 -16.89 51.36
C LYS A 57 -6.78 -18.19 51.35
N GLY A 58 -6.52 -19.03 50.36
CA GLY A 58 -7.18 -20.32 50.20
C GLY A 58 -8.51 -20.28 49.44
N LEU A 59 -9.00 -19.09 49.05
CA LEU A 59 -10.17 -18.98 48.18
C LEU A 59 -9.90 -19.64 46.82
N LYS A 60 -10.82 -20.52 46.39
CA LYS A 60 -10.82 -21.18 45.09
C LYS A 60 -12.24 -21.23 44.53
N SER A 61 -12.33 -21.38 43.21
CA SER A 61 -13.55 -21.73 42.50
C SER A 61 -13.99 -23.17 42.84
N ASN A 62 -15.31 -23.39 42.90
CA ASN A 62 -15.87 -24.75 42.97
C ASN A 62 -15.73 -25.50 41.65
N ASN A 63 -15.58 -24.78 40.53
CA ASN A 63 -15.34 -25.36 39.23
C ASN A 63 -13.86 -25.67 39.03
N MET A 64 -13.59 -26.67 38.19
CA MET A 64 -12.24 -27.08 37.81
C MET A 64 -11.87 -26.47 36.45
N LEU A 65 -10.56 -26.35 36.19
CA LEU A 65 -10.05 -25.93 34.88
C LEU A 65 -10.62 -26.83 33.76
N GLY A 66 -11.05 -26.23 32.65
CA GLY A 66 -11.80 -26.87 31.56
C GLY A 66 -13.31 -26.63 31.61
N THR A 67 -13.83 -26.01 32.68
CA THR A 67 -15.28 -25.75 32.87
C THR A 67 -15.61 -24.32 33.30
N TYR A 68 -14.61 -23.46 33.48
CA TYR A 68 -14.80 -22.15 34.11
C TYR A 68 -13.87 -21.08 33.52
N GLU A 69 -14.11 -20.83 32.24
CA GLU A 69 -13.38 -19.92 31.35
C GLU A 69 -14.32 -19.46 30.22
N TYR A 70 -14.00 -18.36 29.55
CA TYR A 70 -14.70 -17.95 28.34
C TYR A 70 -14.34 -18.87 27.18
N SER A 71 -15.34 -19.18 26.35
CA SER A 71 -15.20 -20.12 25.23
C SER A 71 -14.17 -19.71 24.19
N ASP A 72 -13.89 -18.40 24.08
CA ASP A 72 -12.95 -17.79 23.13
C ASP A 72 -11.66 -17.30 23.80
N PHE A 73 -11.46 -17.58 25.09
CA PHE A 73 -10.23 -17.28 25.82
C PHE A 73 -9.91 -18.40 26.82
N PRO A 74 -9.40 -19.56 26.36
CA PRO A 74 -9.09 -20.67 27.25
C PRO A 74 -8.03 -20.31 28.31
N MET A 75 -8.14 -20.87 29.51
CA MET A 75 -7.19 -20.72 30.60
C MET A 75 -6.09 -21.79 30.48
N ASP A 76 -4.97 -21.45 29.85
CA ASP A 76 -3.88 -22.41 29.66
C ASP A 76 -3.07 -22.65 30.95
N SER A 77 -2.61 -23.87 31.14
CA SER A 77 -1.88 -24.26 32.36
C SER A 77 -0.50 -23.61 32.48
N ALA A 78 0.14 -23.21 31.38
CA ALA A 78 1.48 -22.64 31.41
C ALA A 78 1.46 -21.21 31.97
N THR A 79 0.47 -20.42 31.56
CA THR A 79 0.28 -19.03 31.99
C THR A 79 -0.31 -18.93 33.39
N PHE A 80 -1.33 -19.74 33.68
CA PHE A 80 -2.15 -19.60 34.89
C PHE A 80 -1.78 -20.57 36.02
N GLY A 81 -0.89 -21.54 35.75
CA GLY A 81 -0.33 -22.44 36.76
C GLY A 81 -1.34 -23.40 37.39
N VAL A 82 -2.47 -23.66 36.74
CA VAL A 82 -3.51 -24.59 37.16
C VAL A 82 -3.59 -25.74 36.16
N LYS A 83 -3.61 -26.99 36.62
CA LYS A 83 -3.68 -28.17 35.74
C LYS A 83 -5.14 -28.58 35.48
N PRO A 84 -5.43 -29.25 34.35
CA PRO A 84 -6.75 -29.80 34.10
C PRO A 84 -7.20 -30.69 35.27
N GLY A 85 -8.43 -30.51 35.74
CA GLY A 85 -8.97 -31.22 36.92
C GLY A 85 -8.65 -30.60 38.28
N GLU A 86 -7.96 -29.45 38.34
CA GLU A 86 -7.74 -28.70 39.57
C GLU A 86 -8.75 -27.54 39.74
N HIS A 87 -9.10 -27.23 40.99
CA HIS A 87 -9.88 -26.04 41.33
C HIS A 87 -9.05 -24.77 41.17
N ILE A 88 -9.60 -23.79 40.45
CA ILE A 88 -8.90 -22.55 40.09
C ILE A 88 -8.85 -21.60 41.29
N PRO A 89 -7.65 -21.17 41.76
CA PRO A 89 -7.53 -20.21 42.85
C PRO A 89 -8.14 -18.84 42.53
N GLY A 90 -8.65 -18.14 43.55
CA GLY A 90 -9.31 -16.85 43.34
C GLY A 90 -8.40 -15.77 42.74
N HIS A 91 -7.11 -15.75 43.10
CA HIS A 91 -6.13 -14.86 42.49
C HIS A 91 -5.86 -15.18 41.01
N VAL A 92 -5.94 -16.46 40.62
CA VAL A 92 -5.83 -16.88 39.22
C VAL A 92 -7.06 -16.45 38.43
N LEU A 93 -8.26 -16.52 39.00
CA LEU A 93 -9.49 -16.01 38.34
C LEU A 93 -9.43 -14.49 38.15
N HIS A 94 -8.92 -13.76 39.14
CA HIS A 94 -8.68 -12.33 38.98
C HIS A 94 -7.65 -12.05 37.88
N GLN A 95 -6.54 -12.78 37.87
CA GLN A 95 -5.51 -12.67 36.83
C GLN A 95 -6.09 -12.97 35.44
N TYR A 96 -6.89 -14.03 35.32
CA TYR A 96 -7.55 -14.44 34.08
C TYR A 96 -8.50 -13.36 33.54
N LEU A 97 -9.34 -12.76 34.40
CA LEU A 97 -10.26 -11.69 33.99
C LEU A 97 -9.51 -10.40 33.58
N ASN A 98 -8.34 -10.14 34.16
CA ASN A 98 -7.45 -9.08 33.67
C ASN A 98 -6.82 -9.44 32.32
N ALA A 99 -6.34 -10.68 32.15
CA ALA A 99 -5.76 -11.13 30.88
C ALA A 99 -6.78 -11.09 29.74
N TYR A 100 -8.04 -11.47 30.01
CA TYR A 100 -9.14 -11.39 29.05
C TYR A 100 -9.42 -9.96 28.56
N LYS A 101 -9.28 -8.97 29.46
CA LYS A 101 -9.38 -7.55 29.11
C LYS A 101 -8.18 -7.10 28.24
N ASP A 102 -6.99 -7.65 28.49
CA ASP A 102 -5.73 -7.12 27.99
C ASP A 102 -5.18 -7.88 26.77
N ARG A 103 -6.03 -8.41 25.87
CA ARG A 103 -5.58 -9.13 24.66
C ARG A 103 -4.59 -8.31 23.84
N LYS A 104 -3.47 -8.93 23.43
CA LYS A 104 -2.35 -8.25 22.75
C LYS A 104 -2.05 -8.89 21.40
N VAL A 105 -2.34 -8.17 20.33
CA VAL A 105 -2.03 -8.60 18.96
C VAL A 105 -0.90 -7.74 18.41
N VAL A 106 0.04 -8.37 17.74
CA VAL A 106 1.07 -7.66 16.97
C VAL A 106 0.70 -7.69 15.49
N ILE A 107 0.83 -6.54 14.85
CA ILE A 107 0.62 -6.40 13.41
C ILE A 107 1.90 -5.91 12.78
N TYR A 108 2.37 -6.61 11.76
CA TYR A 108 3.62 -6.29 11.06
C TYR A 108 3.33 -5.87 9.63
N GLY A 109 3.78 -4.66 9.25
CA GLY A 109 3.62 -4.10 7.90
C GLY A 109 3.23 -2.63 7.92
N GLY A 110 3.57 -1.86 6.87
CA GLY A 110 3.36 -0.40 6.83
C GLY A 110 2.34 0.09 5.80
N THR A 111 1.69 -0.81 5.07
CA THR A 111 0.80 -0.49 3.93
C THR A 111 -0.67 -0.74 4.26
N LYS A 112 -1.59 -0.48 3.32
CA LYS A 112 -3.05 -0.48 3.56
C LYS A 112 -3.58 -1.69 4.34
N SER A 113 -3.16 -2.91 4.00
CA SER A 113 -3.60 -4.12 4.71
C SER A 113 -3.24 -4.10 6.21
N ALA A 114 -2.12 -3.48 6.59
CA ALA A 114 -1.74 -3.32 7.99
C ALA A 114 -2.67 -2.31 8.68
N TRP A 115 -3.01 -1.19 8.02
CA TRP A 115 -4.00 -0.25 8.56
C TRP A 115 -5.36 -0.92 8.79
N ASP A 116 -5.82 -1.76 7.84
CA ASP A 116 -7.08 -2.51 7.98
C ASP A 116 -7.04 -3.51 9.14
N ALA A 117 -5.94 -4.25 9.26
CA ALA A 117 -5.75 -5.19 10.36
C ALA A 117 -5.70 -4.47 11.72
N VAL A 118 -5.01 -3.33 11.81
CA VAL A 118 -4.91 -2.51 13.03
C VAL A 118 -6.27 -1.99 13.44
N HIS A 119 -7.02 -1.42 12.48
CA HIS A 119 -8.37 -0.91 12.73
C HIS A 119 -9.28 -2.02 13.24
N THR A 120 -9.31 -3.16 12.54
CA THR A 120 -10.16 -4.32 12.88
C THR A 120 -9.81 -4.88 14.26
N ALA A 121 -8.52 -5.09 14.54
CA ALA A 121 -8.09 -5.65 15.82
C ALA A 121 -8.40 -4.70 16.99
N ALA A 122 -8.10 -3.40 16.84
CA ALA A 122 -8.32 -2.42 17.90
C ALA A 122 -9.81 -2.14 18.17
N THR A 123 -10.65 -2.14 17.13
CA THR A 123 -12.11 -2.00 17.27
C THR A 123 -12.80 -3.28 17.74
N SER A 124 -12.12 -4.42 17.69
CA SER A 124 -12.56 -5.66 18.34
C SER A 124 -12.16 -5.72 19.82
N GLY A 125 -11.52 -4.67 20.35
CA GLY A 125 -11.13 -4.55 21.76
C GLY A 125 -9.72 -5.06 22.09
N ALA A 126 -8.91 -5.45 21.11
CA ALA A 126 -7.52 -5.83 21.36
C ALA A 126 -6.61 -4.60 21.53
N ASN A 127 -5.56 -4.74 22.35
CA ASN A 127 -4.43 -3.83 22.34
C ASN A 127 -3.47 -4.24 21.22
N VAL A 128 -3.14 -3.31 20.34
CA VAL A 128 -2.32 -3.58 19.16
C VAL A 128 -0.94 -2.97 19.33
N THR A 129 0.10 -3.79 19.15
CA THR A 129 1.44 -3.29 18.85
C THR A 129 1.68 -3.39 17.36
N TRP A 130 1.72 -2.25 16.69
CA TRP A 130 1.89 -2.14 15.25
C TRP A 130 3.36 -1.90 14.92
N ILE A 131 4.02 -2.93 14.40
CA ILE A 131 5.43 -2.90 14.03
C ILE A 131 5.56 -2.56 12.54
N ILE A 132 6.34 -1.53 12.25
CA ILE A 132 6.76 -1.14 10.91
C ILE A 132 8.28 -1.22 10.88
N ARG A 133 8.83 -2.02 9.96
CA ARG A 133 10.27 -2.14 9.74
C ARG A 133 10.96 -0.77 9.67
N SER A 134 12.14 -0.63 10.26
CA SER A 134 12.94 0.60 10.19
C SER A 134 13.64 0.77 8.83
N THR A 135 13.68 -0.29 8.01
CA THR A 135 14.23 -0.29 6.65
C THR A 135 13.17 -0.26 5.54
N GLY A 136 13.52 0.30 4.38
CA GLY A 136 12.69 0.29 3.16
C GLY A 136 11.72 1.47 3.06
N HIS A 137 10.48 1.25 2.63
CA HIS A 137 9.59 2.35 2.23
C HIS A 137 8.84 3.04 3.38
N GLY A 138 8.80 2.44 4.58
CA GLY A 138 8.07 2.98 5.72
C GLY A 138 6.54 2.93 5.61
N PRO A 139 5.82 3.76 6.37
CA PRO A 139 4.36 3.88 6.30
C PRO A 139 3.88 4.39 4.93
N THR A 140 2.77 3.85 4.42
CA THR A 140 2.12 4.35 3.21
C THR A 140 1.41 5.69 3.45
N TRP A 141 1.23 6.48 2.39
CA TRP A 141 0.37 7.66 2.47
C TRP A 141 -1.09 7.27 2.64
N MET A 142 -1.78 7.94 3.56
CA MET A 142 -3.22 7.87 3.75
C MET A 142 -3.86 9.21 3.41
N SER A 143 -5.06 9.19 2.84
CA SER A 143 -5.85 10.37 2.51
C SER A 143 -7.33 10.15 2.82
N PRO A 144 -8.06 11.18 3.28
CA PRO A 144 -9.52 11.13 3.26
C PRO A 144 -10.05 10.98 1.81
N PRO A 145 -11.23 10.36 1.60
CA PRO A 145 -11.81 10.19 0.26
C PRO A 145 -12.14 11.53 -0.45
N TYR A 146 -12.34 12.61 0.31
CA TYR A 146 -12.63 13.94 -0.21
C TYR A 146 -11.58 14.94 0.27
N VAL A 147 -10.91 15.61 -0.66
CA VAL A 147 -9.83 16.57 -0.37
C VAL A 147 -10.27 18.03 -0.48
N THR A 148 -9.63 18.87 0.34
CA THR A 148 -9.86 20.32 0.44
C THR A 148 -9.16 21.10 -0.67
N PRO A 149 -9.56 22.35 -0.98
CA PRO A 149 -10.65 23.13 -0.36
C PRO A 149 -12.05 22.86 -0.95
N LEU A 150 -12.16 22.15 -2.07
CA LEU A 150 -13.42 21.97 -2.81
C LEU A 150 -14.16 20.65 -2.52
N LYS A 151 -13.75 19.90 -1.49
CA LYS A 151 -14.26 18.54 -1.17
C LYS A 151 -14.36 17.66 -2.41
N ARG A 152 -13.36 17.75 -3.29
CA ARG A 152 -13.34 16.94 -4.52
C ARG A 152 -12.99 15.52 -4.14
N TRP A 153 -13.66 14.58 -4.80
CA TRP A 153 -13.32 13.17 -4.68
C TRP A 153 -11.88 12.97 -5.17
N PHE A 154 -11.01 12.49 -4.28
CA PHE A 154 -9.58 12.42 -4.52
C PHE A 154 -9.24 11.63 -5.80
N GLU A 155 -9.84 10.47 -6.00
CA GLU A 155 -9.61 9.60 -7.16
C GLU A 155 -9.94 10.30 -8.49
N LYS A 156 -10.96 11.17 -8.51
CA LYS A 156 -11.33 11.95 -9.71
C LYS A 156 -10.28 13.01 -10.08
N LEU A 157 -9.51 13.50 -9.11
CA LEU A 157 -8.40 14.41 -9.40
C LEU A 157 -7.29 13.70 -10.19
N LEU A 158 -7.05 12.42 -9.89
CA LEU A 158 -6.02 11.62 -10.54
C LEU A 158 -6.34 11.34 -12.01
N THR A 159 -7.63 11.32 -12.37
CA THR A 159 -8.10 11.14 -13.74
C THR A 159 -8.53 12.46 -14.40
N THR A 160 -8.04 13.61 -13.95
CA THR A 160 -8.26 14.89 -14.63
C THR A 160 -7.03 15.25 -15.46
N ARG A 161 -7.16 15.33 -16.80
CA ARG A 161 -6.01 15.49 -17.73
C ARG A 161 -5.07 16.65 -17.39
N LEU A 162 -5.60 17.83 -17.00
CA LEU A 162 -4.77 18.97 -16.61
C LEU A 162 -3.83 18.61 -15.45
N LEU A 163 -4.29 17.83 -14.48
CA LEU A 163 -3.50 17.42 -13.32
C LEU A 163 -2.42 16.39 -13.70
N THR A 164 -2.64 15.61 -14.75
CA THR A 164 -1.66 14.64 -15.27
C THR A 164 -0.37 15.30 -15.77
N TRP A 165 -0.41 16.57 -16.17
CA TRP A 165 0.74 17.31 -16.69
C TRP A 165 1.81 17.55 -15.64
N PHE A 166 1.45 17.56 -14.36
CA PHE A 166 2.37 17.78 -13.25
C PHE A 166 3.14 16.52 -12.83
N SER A 167 2.83 15.37 -13.44
CA SER A 167 3.64 14.15 -13.31
C SER A 167 4.55 14.02 -14.53
N PRO A 168 5.87 13.79 -14.35
CA PRO A 168 6.73 13.35 -15.45
C PRO A 168 6.15 12.08 -16.07
N CYS A 169 6.25 11.95 -17.39
CA CYS A 169 5.68 10.82 -18.12
C CYS A 169 6.45 10.63 -19.43
N ILE A 170 7.20 9.53 -19.57
CA ILE A 170 8.04 9.26 -20.75
C ILE A 170 7.21 8.98 -22.01
N TRP A 171 5.99 8.44 -21.86
CA TRP A 171 4.98 8.31 -22.93
C TRP A 171 4.03 9.51 -22.98
N GLY A 172 4.38 10.63 -22.36
CA GLY A 172 3.49 11.78 -22.18
C GLY A 172 3.04 12.43 -23.49
N ASP A 173 3.79 12.25 -24.58
CA ASP A 173 3.42 12.77 -25.90
C ASP A 173 2.13 12.15 -26.45
N ALA A 174 1.72 10.99 -25.92
CA ALA A 174 0.46 10.35 -26.27
C ALA A 174 -0.77 11.23 -25.96
N ASP A 175 -0.74 12.08 -24.94
CA ASP A 175 -1.90 12.93 -24.61
C ASP A 175 -1.99 14.21 -25.47
N GLY A 176 -1.08 14.38 -26.44
CA GLY A 176 -1.03 15.54 -27.33
C GLY A 176 -0.54 16.84 -26.67
N CYS A 177 0.02 16.78 -25.45
CA CYS A 177 0.51 17.95 -24.70
C CYS A 177 2.04 17.96 -24.51
N SER A 178 2.78 17.41 -25.47
CA SER A 178 4.25 17.33 -25.45
C SER A 178 4.93 18.67 -25.11
N GLY A 179 4.52 19.77 -25.73
CA GLY A 179 5.07 21.10 -25.46
C GLY A 179 4.85 21.60 -24.03
N ILE A 180 3.68 21.31 -23.45
CA ILE A 180 3.36 21.66 -22.05
C ILE A 180 4.20 20.81 -21.09
N ARG A 181 4.30 19.50 -21.34
CA ARG A 181 5.09 18.57 -20.53
C ARG A 181 6.58 18.91 -20.60
N TRP A 182 7.09 19.23 -21.78
CA TRP A 182 8.45 19.72 -21.97
C TRP A 182 8.70 20.99 -21.16
N PHE A 183 7.80 21.99 -21.24
CA PHE A 183 7.93 23.20 -20.44
C PHE A 183 7.99 22.89 -18.95
N LEU A 184 7.04 22.10 -18.44
CA LEU A 184 6.90 21.79 -17.00
C LEU A 184 8.07 20.96 -16.46
N HIS A 185 8.59 19.99 -17.22
CA HIS A 185 9.58 19.04 -16.69
C HIS A 185 11.02 19.33 -17.13
N SER A 186 11.23 19.97 -18.27
CA SER A 186 12.57 20.21 -18.83
C SER A 186 13.10 21.62 -18.54
N THR A 187 12.25 22.63 -18.34
CA THR A 187 12.69 24.01 -18.02
C THR A 187 12.84 24.25 -16.51
N TRP A 188 13.70 25.20 -16.12
CA TRP A 188 13.86 25.57 -14.71
C TRP A 188 12.55 26.12 -14.11
N LEU A 189 11.87 27.03 -14.82
CA LEU A 189 10.64 27.65 -14.34
C LEU A 189 9.51 26.63 -14.23
N GLY A 190 9.32 25.79 -15.25
CA GLY A 190 8.33 24.72 -15.21
C GLY A 190 8.53 23.79 -14.02
N ARG A 191 9.78 23.39 -13.73
CA ARG A 191 10.06 22.54 -12.56
C ARG A 191 9.75 23.22 -11.23
N LYS A 192 9.88 24.55 -11.13
CA LYS A 192 9.44 25.30 -9.93
C LYS A 192 7.93 25.24 -9.76
N ILE A 193 7.17 25.34 -10.85
CA ILE A 193 5.71 25.18 -10.85
C ILE A 193 5.33 23.75 -10.42
N VAL A 194 5.97 22.72 -10.99
CA VAL A 194 5.75 21.32 -10.60
C VAL A 194 6.06 21.11 -9.11
N ASN A 195 7.18 21.61 -8.62
CA ASN A 195 7.53 21.52 -7.20
C ASN A 195 6.49 22.19 -6.29
N ALA A 196 5.96 23.36 -6.69
CA ALA A 196 4.91 24.03 -5.93
C ALA A 196 3.61 23.21 -5.89
N PHE A 197 3.19 22.64 -7.02
CA PHE A 197 2.03 21.75 -7.10
C PHE A 197 2.15 20.57 -6.12
N TRP A 198 3.27 19.86 -6.15
CA TRP A 198 3.49 18.71 -5.27
C TRP A 198 3.68 19.10 -3.80
N ALA A 199 4.24 20.28 -3.52
CA ALA A 199 4.34 20.81 -2.16
C ALA A 199 2.95 21.11 -1.59
N VAL A 200 2.04 21.71 -2.37
CA VAL A 200 0.65 21.95 -1.97
C VAL A 200 -0.07 20.64 -1.68
N LEU A 201 0.02 19.65 -2.58
CA LEU A 201 -0.59 18.33 -2.39
C LEU A 201 -0.04 17.62 -1.13
N THR A 202 1.29 17.68 -0.93
CA THR A 202 1.93 17.06 0.24
C THR A 202 1.48 17.75 1.53
N ASN A 203 1.44 19.09 1.56
CA ASN A 203 1.02 19.83 2.74
C ASN A 203 -0.45 19.59 3.08
N ASP A 204 -1.34 19.53 2.08
CA ASP A 204 -2.76 19.21 2.30
C ASP A 204 -2.90 17.82 2.96
N LEU A 205 -2.20 16.80 2.46
CA LEU A 205 -2.19 15.46 3.07
C LEU A 205 -1.62 15.48 4.50
N LEU A 206 -0.54 16.21 4.76
CA LEU A 206 0.05 16.31 6.10
C LEU A 206 -0.91 17.00 7.09
N THR A 207 -1.56 18.09 6.65
CA THR A 207 -2.54 18.83 7.46
C THR A 207 -3.78 17.97 7.74
N LEU A 208 -4.33 17.29 6.75
CA LEU A 208 -5.53 16.47 6.90
C LEU A 208 -5.32 15.28 7.85
N ASN A 209 -4.16 14.64 7.81
CA ASN A 209 -3.86 13.51 8.69
C ASN A 209 -3.34 13.94 10.08
N ASN A 210 -2.87 15.18 10.23
CA ASN A 210 -2.33 15.72 11.48
C ASN A 210 -1.36 14.77 12.21
N TYR A 211 -0.41 14.17 11.47
CA TYR A 211 0.52 13.18 12.03
C TYR A 211 1.29 13.70 13.25
N ASP A 212 1.65 14.99 13.24
CA ASP A 212 2.41 15.63 14.32
C ASP A 212 1.57 15.94 15.58
N GLY A 213 0.27 15.59 15.60
CA GLY A 213 -0.63 15.84 16.73
C GLY A 213 -0.48 14.88 17.92
N HIS A 214 0.28 13.79 17.79
CA HIS A 214 0.55 12.83 18.86
C HIS A 214 1.88 12.08 18.60
N GLU A 215 2.61 11.72 19.65
CA GLU A 215 3.94 11.06 19.53
C GLU A 215 3.87 9.75 18.73
N GLU A 216 2.81 8.96 18.91
CA GLU A 216 2.60 7.71 18.17
C GLU A 216 2.16 7.96 16.71
N THR A 217 1.29 8.94 16.44
CA THR A 217 0.83 9.22 15.07
C THR A 217 1.95 9.81 14.22
N LYS A 218 2.92 10.51 14.85
CA LYS A 218 4.08 11.08 14.18
C LYS A 218 4.95 10.00 13.51
N LYS A 219 5.00 8.80 14.10
CA LYS A 219 5.73 7.64 13.56
C LYS A 219 5.12 7.14 12.25
N LEU A 220 3.84 7.44 11.98
CA LEU A 220 3.12 7.06 10.75
C LEU A 220 3.30 8.05 9.61
N LYS A 221 4.01 9.17 9.82
CA LYS A 221 4.32 10.13 8.76
C LYS A 221 5.16 9.44 7.67
N PRO A 222 4.67 9.35 6.41
CA PRO A 222 5.38 8.63 5.36
C PRO A 222 6.76 9.23 5.08
N TRP A 223 7.74 8.37 4.81
CA TRP A 223 9.14 8.78 4.69
C TRP A 223 9.49 9.32 3.31
N ILE A 224 8.75 8.92 2.29
CA ILE A 224 9.02 9.28 0.90
C ILE A 224 7.91 10.22 0.43
N SER A 225 8.28 11.33 -0.21
CA SER A 225 7.31 12.31 -0.71
C SER A 225 6.30 11.68 -1.68
N PRO A 226 5.02 12.15 -1.71
CA PRO A 226 3.98 11.66 -2.61
C PRO A 226 4.40 11.68 -4.09
N PHE A 227 5.31 12.59 -4.46
CA PHE A 227 5.86 12.63 -5.80
C PHE A 227 6.51 11.30 -6.21
N TRP A 228 7.11 10.53 -5.30
CA TRP A 228 8.00 9.39 -5.62
C TRP A 228 7.43 8.00 -5.29
N VAL A 229 6.20 7.92 -4.78
CA VAL A 229 5.59 6.67 -4.32
C VAL A 229 4.50 6.13 -5.26
N ALA A 230 4.00 6.95 -6.18
CA ALA A 230 2.90 6.60 -7.09
C ALA A 230 1.76 5.86 -6.37
N SER A 231 1.48 4.59 -6.70
CA SER A 231 0.38 3.81 -6.11
C SER A 231 0.54 3.51 -4.61
N GLY A 232 1.66 3.89 -3.98
CA GLY A 232 1.87 3.91 -2.52
C GLY A 232 1.04 4.98 -1.79
N LEU A 233 -0.25 5.04 -2.11
CA LEU A 233 -1.25 5.96 -1.57
C LEU A 233 -2.54 5.17 -1.32
N SER A 234 -3.22 5.47 -0.22
CA SER A 234 -4.41 4.76 0.22
C SER A 234 -5.43 5.67 0.87
N ILE A 235 -6.66 5.19 1.02
CA ILE A 235 -7.78 5.96 1.52
C ILE A 235 -8.13 5.54 2.95
N LEU A 236 -8.41 6.51 3.81
CA LEU A 236 -9.05 6.31 5.11
C LEU A 236 -10.54 6.06 4.89
N ASN A 237 -10.94 4.80 4.84
CA ASN A 237 -12.31 4.36 4.58
C ASN A 237 -12.94 3.63 5.77
N TYR A 238 -12.59 4.05 6.99
CA TYR A 238 -13.08 3.47 8.24
C TYR A 238 -14.33 4.20 8.74
N GLU A 239 -15.23 3.47 9.41
CA GLU A 239 -16.42 4.06 10.04
C GLU A 239 -16.09 4.97 11.22
N THR A 240 -14.98 4.69 11.90
CA THR A 240 -14.48 5.45 13.05
C THR A 240 -13.19 6.17 12.73
N ASP A 241 -12.87 7.22 13.51
CA ASP A 241 -11.59 7.91 13.39
C ASP A 241 -10.45 6.97 13.78
N PHE A 242 -9.71 6.46 12.79
CA PHE A 242 -8.57 5.58 12.99
C PHE A 242 -7.55 6.15 13.99
N TYR A 243 -7.28 7.46 13.94
CA TYR A 243 -6.27 8.08 14.78
C TYR A 243 -6.70 8.18 16.25
N SER A 244 -8.00 8.12 16.55
CA SER A 244 -8.49 8.05 17.94
C SER A 244 -7.98 6.80 18.65
N LEU A 245 -7.93 5.65 17.96
CA LEU A 245 -7.42 4.38 18.50
C LEU A 245 -5.96 4.48 18.96
N ILE A 246 -5.16 5.29 18.26
CA ILE A 246 -3.76 5.55 18.63
C ILE A 246 -3.70 6.51 19.82
N ARG A 247 -4.47 7.62 19.78
CA ARG A 247 -4.48 8.62 20.87
C ARG A 247 -5.03 8.08 22.19
N GLU A 248 -5.95 7.12 22.12
CA GLU A 248 -6.52 6.41 23.27
C GLU A 248 -5.58 5.31 23.82
N GLY A 249 -4.45 5.05 23.16
CA GLY A 249 -3.47 4.06 23.59
C GLY A 249 -3.84 2.60 23.25
N LYS A 250 -4.91 2.36 22.48
CA LYS A 250 -5.24 1.01 21.98
C LYS A 250 -4.24 0.51 20.95
N VAL A 251 -3.59 1.42 20.24
CA VAL A 251 -2.57 1.11 19.23
C VAL A 251 -1.26 1.81 19.59
N ARG A 252 -0.21 1.01 19.80
CA ARG A 252 1.17 1.48 19.94
C ARG A 252 1.92 1.24 18.65
N VAL A 253 2.55 2.26 18.08
CA VAL A 253 3.32 2.17 16.83
C VAL A 253 4.80 2.02 17.16
N VAL A 254 5.44 1.03 16.57
CA VAL A 254 6.86 0.72 16.78
C VAL A 254 7.56 0.70 15.42
N ILE A 255 8.61 1.52 15.28
CA ILE A 255 9.48 1.50 14.10
C ILE A 255 10.73 0.69 14.43
N ASP A 256 10.76 -0.58 14.04
CA ASP A 256 11.83 -1.51 14.39
C ASP A 256 11.80 -2.76 13.48
N GLU A 257 12.90 -3.52 13.45
CA GLU A 257 13.03 -4.79 12.75
C GLU A 257 12.70 -5.96 13.68
N ILE A 258 11.87 -6.91 13.19
CA ILE A 258 11.66 -8.19 13.87
C ILE A 258 12.87 -9.08 13.59
N MET A 259 13.55 -9.53 14.63
CA MET A 259 14.73 -10.38 14.53
C MET A 259 14.37 -11.86 14.62
N GLU A 260 13.58 -12.22 15.64
CA GLU A 260 13.16 -13.59 15.88
C GLU A 260 11.86 -13.64 16.70
N LEU A 261 11.19 -14.79 16.62
CA LEU A 261 10.14 -15.18 17.56
C LEU A 261 10.80 -15.99 18.67
N THR A 262 10.67 -15.54 19.92
CA THR A 262 11.27 -16.19 21.08
C THR A 262 10.50 -17.45 21.46
N GLU A 263 11.14 -18.39 22.15
CA GLU A 263 10.53 -19.68 22.51
C GLU A 263 9.28 -19.54 23.40
N ASP A 264 9.18 -18.45 24.16
CA ASP A 264 8.04 -18.10 25.01
C ASP A 264 6.91 -17.36 24.26
N GLY A 265 7.00 -17.22 22.93
CA GLY A 265 5.99 -16.57 22.09
C GLY A 265 6.13 -15.05 21.97
N GLY A 266 7.23 -14.48 22.47
CA GLY A 266 7.58 -13.08 22.27
C GLY A 266 8.15 -12.78 20.88
N ILE A 267 8.23 -11.49 20.55
CA ILE A 267 8.76 -10.97 19.28
C ILE A 267 9.94 -10.05 19.61
N SER A 268 11.15 -10.49 19.29
CA SER A 268 12.39 -9.75 19.56
C SER A 268 12.64 -8.69 18.49
N LEU A 269 12.92 -7.46 18.94
CA LEU A 269 13.15 -6.30 18.08
C LEU A 269 14.62 -5.89 18.07
N GLY A 270 15.14 -5.57 16.88
CA GLY A 270 16.57 -5.41 16.65
C GLY A 270 17.15 -4.05 17.06
N ASP A 271 16.50 -2.96 16.70
CA ASP A 271 16.99 -1.60 16.94
C ASP A 271 16.82 -1.18 18.42
N SER A 272 15.70 -1.57 19.05
CA SER A 272 15.42 -1.27 20.46
C SER A 272 15.92 -2.33 21.44
N GLY A 273 16.08 -3.58 21.01
CA GLY A 273 16.31 -4.73 21.89
C GLY A 273 15.10 -5.12 22.73
N GLU A 274 13.92 -4.55 22.45
CA GLU A 274 12.68 -4.88 23.14
C GLU A 274 12.16 -6.26 22.73
N VAL A 275 11.56 -7.01 23.66
CA VAL A 275 10.77 -8.20 23.35
C VAL A 275 9.29 -7.88 23.57
N VAL A 276 8.51 -7.89 22.50
CA VAL A 276 7.07 -7.62 22.54
C VAL A 276 6.32 -8.93 22.74
N GLN A 277 5.61 -9.04 23.86
CA GLN A 277 4.75 -10.18 24.15
C GLN A 277 3.42 -10.06 23.39
N SER A 278 2.99 -11.13 22.72
CA SER A 278 1.77 -11.13 21.93
C SER A 278 1.12 -12.51 21.88
N GLU A 279 -0.21 -12.51 21.76
CA GLU A 279 -1.01 -13.72 21.55
C GLU A 279 -1.09 -14.10 20.06
N GLY A 280 -0.63 -13.24 19.15
CA GLY A 280 -0.67 -13.50 17.72
C GLY A 280 0.01 -12.41 16.90
N LEU A 281 0.70 -12.84 15.84
CA LEU A 281 1.36 -11.98 14.86
C LEU A 281 0.60 -12.02 13.52
N ILE A 282 0.11 -10.87 13.07
CA ILE A 282 -0.50 -10.70 11.75
C ILE A 282 0.50 -10.04 10.81
N CYS A 283 0.94 -10.77 9.79
CA CYS A 283 1.89 -10.29 8.79
C CYS A 283 1.16 -9.69 7.57
N ALA A 284 1.07 -8.37 7.52
CA ALA A 284 0.60 -7.59 6.37
C ALA A 284 1.77 -7.22 5.44
N THR A 285 2.53 -8.22 5.00
CA THR A 285 3.81 -8.07 4.27
C THR A 285 3.67 -8.03 2.75
N GLY A 286 2.43 -8.05 2.24
CA GLY A 286 2.13 -8.01 0.81
C GLY A 286 2.10 -9.41 0.19
N TRP A 287 2.39 -9.47 -1.12
CA TRP A 287 2.29 -10.68 -1.93
C TRP A 287 3.60 -10.97 -2.64
N GLU A 288 3.90 -12.25 -2.81
CA GLU A 288 4.93 -12.69 -3.74
C GLU A 288 4.50 -12.35 -5.17
N ALA A 289 5.38 -11.70 -5.94
CA ALA A 289 5.08 -11.25 -7.30
C ALA A 289 5.51 -12.24 -8.39
N THR A 290 6.11 -13.35 -7.98
CA THR A 290 6.48 -14.48 -8.83
C THR A 290 5.30 -15.45 -8.94
N PRO A 291 4.92 -15.87 -10.15
CA PRO A 291 3.89 -16.89 -10.34
C PRO A 291 4.31 -18.22 -9.69
N ASN A 292 3.35 -18.93 -9.10
CA ASN A 292 3.58 -20.29 -8.59
C ASN A 292 3.45 -21.33 -9.72
N MET A 293 4.24 -21.16 -10.78
CA MET A 293 4.32 -22.09 -11.92
C MET A 293 5.72 -22.10 -12.51
N GLU A 294 6.12 -23.24 -13.05
CA GLU A 294 7.38 -23.40 -13.76
C GLU A 294 7.19 -23.02 -15.24
N PHE A 295 7.99 -22.08 -15.74
CA PHE A 295 8.03 -21.76 -17.17
C PHE A 295 9.05 -22.66 -17.87
N ARG A 296 8.66 -23.23 -19.02
CA ARG A 296 9.50 -24.13 -19.81
C ARG A 296 9.65 -23.66 -21.25
N PRO A 297 10.82 -23.89 -21.89
CA PRO A 297 12.04 -24.48 -21.34
C PRO A 297 12.69 -23.60 -20.25
N ALA A 298 13.62 -24.15 -19.48
CA ALA A 298 14.37 -23.37 -18.49
C ALA A 298 15.00 -22.13 -19.15
N GLU A 299 15.06 -21.02 -18.42
CA GLU A 299 15.59 -19.71 -18.85
C GLU A 299 14.66 -18.89 -19.77
N ILE A 300 13.50 -19.43 -20.18
CA ILE A 300 12.51 -18.68 -20.98
C ILE A 300 12.01 -17.42 -20.27
N GLU A 301 12.08 -17.36 -18.94
CA GLU A 301 11.68 -16.19 -18.14
C GLU A 301 12.44 -14.92 -18.53
N ARG A 302 13.68 -15.06 -19.02
CA ARG A 302 14.45 -13.95 -19.58
C ARG A 302 13.77 -13.39 -20.83
N ASP A 303 13.37 -14.26 -21.75
CA ASP A 303 12.73 -13.88 -23.01
C ASP A 303 11.28 -13.41 -22.79
N LEU A 304 10.63 -13.88 -21.72
CA LEU A 304 9.36 -13.36 -21.19
C LEU A 304 9.53 -12.00 -20.49
N GLY A 305 10.77 -11.52 -20.31
CA GLY A 305 11.07 -10.21 -19.75
C GLY A 305 10.79 -10.10 -18.25
N PHE A 306 10.86 -11.21 -17.51
CA PHE A 306 10.49 -11.24 -16.09
C PHE A 306 11.59 -10.72 -15.15
N PRO A 307 11.24 -9.89 -14.13
CA PRO A 307 12.18 -9.24 -13.20
C PRO A 307 13.10 -10.13 -12.36
N TRP A 308 12.79 -11.42 -12.25
CA TRP A 308 13.56 -12.39 -11.47
C TRP A 308 14.62 -13.13 -12.30
N ALA A 309 14.51 -13.08 -13.64
CA ALA A 309 15.46 -13.66 -14.57
C ALA A 309 16.66 -12.72 -14.81
N GLU A 310 17.56 -13.11 -15.72
CA GLU A 310 18.56 -12.20 -16.30
C GLU A 310 17.86 -11.14 -17.18
N ASP A 311 18.42 -9.93 -17.23
CA ASP A 311 17.79 -8.84 -18.00
C ASP A 311 17.81 -9.17 -19.50
N TYR A 312 16.65 -9.04 -20.14
CA TYR A 312 16.52 -9.16 -21.59
C TYR A 312 17.33 -8.09 -22.32
N LEU A 313 17.48 -6.89 -21.72
CA LEU A 313 18.22 -5.79 -22.32
C LEU A 313 19.71 -5.86 -22.01
N ALA A 314 20.53 -5.65 -23.03
CA ALA A 314 21.97 -5.50 -22.85
C ALA A 314 22.31 -4.26 -22.01
N THR A 315 23.35 -4.37 -21.17
CA THR A 315 23.80 -3.29 -20.27
C THR A 315 23.98 -1.93 -20.95
N PRO A 316 24.55 -1.81 -22.18
CA PRO A 316 24.65 -0.51 -22.86
C PRO A 316 23.30 0.16 -23.13
N MET A 317 22.28 -0.62 -23.52
CA MET A 317 20.94 -0.09 -23.77
C MET A 317 20.29 0.42 -22.49
N VAL A 318 20.41 -0.33 -21.39
CA VAL A 318 19.93 0.10 -20.07
C VAL A 318 20.59 1.42 -19.64
N LYS A 319 21.92 1.51 -19.74
CA LYS A 319 22.66 2.74 -19.37
C LYS A 319 22.27 3.93 -20.24
N ARG A 320 22.06 3.74 -21.55
CA ARG A 320 21.65 4.82 -22.45
C ARG A 320 20.21 5.27 -22.17
N ALA A 321 19.30 4.34 -21.85
CA ALA A 321 17.93 4.64 -21.44
C ALA A 321 17.91 5.45 -20.13
N ASP A 322 18.69 5.02 -19.12
CA ASP A 322 18.86 5.74 -17.86
C ASP A 322 19.31 7.19 -18.10
N GLN A 323 20.32 7.40 -18.97
CA GLN A 323 20.81 8.73 -19.34
C GLN A 323 19.76 9.58 -20.08
N GLU A 324 19.03 8.97 -21.02
CA GLU A 324 17.98 9.64 -21.79
C GLU A 324 16.86 10.15 -20.86
N ILE A 325 16.36 9.27 -20.00
CA ILE A 325 15.29 9.59 -19.03
C ILE A 325 15.71 10.76 -18.13
N LEU A 326 16.90 10.69 -17.55
CA LEU A 326 17.40 11.73 -16.64
C LEU A 326 17.70 13.05 -17.37
N THR A 327 17.97 12.99 -18.68
CA THR A 327 18.16 14.18 -19.52
C THR A 327 16.83 14.86 -19.84
N ARG A 328 15.82 14.08 -20.25
CA ARG A 328 14.47 14.59 -20.57
C ARG A 328 13.75 15.12 -19.33
N PHE A 329 13.95 14.46 -18.18
CA PHE A 329 13.32 14.79 -16.90
C PHE A 329 14.35 15.11 -15.81
N PRO A 330 14.98 16.32 -15.83
CA PRO A 330 16.03 16.69 -14.88
C PRO A 330 15.69 16.49 -13.40
N LYS A 331 14.42 16.66 -13.00
CA LYS A 331 13.97 16.43 -11.62
C LYS A 331 14.21 15.00 -11.17
N LEU A 332 14.11 14.02 -12.06
CA LEU A 332 14.28 12.61 -11.71
C LEU A 332 15.70 12.26 -11.27
N ARG A 333 16.70 13.13 -11.49
CA ARG A 333 18.04 12.97 -10.90
C ARG A 333 18.00 13.01 -9.36
N GLU A 334 17.00 13.68 -8.76
CA GLU A 334 16.79 13.69 -7.31
C GLU A 334 16.46 12.29 -6.75
N SER A 335 15.99 11.34 -7.58
CA SER A 335 15.80 9.94 -7.15
C SER A 335 17.12 9.20 -6.87
N LEU A 336 18.25 9.72 -7.35
CA LEU A 336 19.58 9.15 -7.14
C LEU A 336 20.23 9.61 -5.84
N SER A 337 19.85 10.79 -5.35
CA SER A 337 20.26 11.22 -4.01
C SER A 337 19.54 10.36 -2.98
N VAL A 338 20.31 9.71 -2.11
CA VAL A 338 19.80 8.95 -0.96
C VAL A 338 18.78 9.80 -0.20
N GLY A 339 17.62 9.23 0.11
CA GLY A 339 16.59 9.92 0.90
C GLY A 339 15.88 11.00 0.11
N VAL A 340 14.99 10.58 -0.79
CA VAL A 340 14.05 11.48 -1.45
C VAL A 340 13.02 12.00 -0.43
N ASN A 341 13.50 12.93 0.42
CA ASN A 341 12.94 13.52 1.64
C ASN A 341 12.63 12.57 2.82
N ALA A 342 13.47 11.55 3.04
CA ALA A 342 13.33 10.66 4.19
C ALA A 342 14.39 11.00 5.23
N LYS A 343 13.95 11.24 6.47
CA LYS A 343 14.66 11.12 7.77
C LYS A 343 16.20 10.93 7.73
N GLU A 344 16.98 11.67 8.52
CA GLU A 344 18.46 11.58 8.57
C GLU A 344 19.02 10.14 8.74
N ASP A 345 18.22 9.24 9.31
CA ASP A 345 18.52 7.83 9.55
C ASP A 345 17.80 6.86 8.60
N TYR A 346 17.33 7.31 7.42
CA TYR A 346 16.67 6.46 6.43
C TYR A 346 17.57 5.29 6.00
N ARG A 347 17.07 4.06 6.20
CA ARG A 347 17.74 2.83 5.77
C ARG A 347 16.98 2.22 4.59
N PRO A 348 17.56 2.09 3.39
CA PRO A 348 16.88 1.41 2.28
C PRO A 348 16.70 -0.08 2.59
N LEU A 349 15.77 -0.72 1.88
CA LEU A 349 15.62 -2.17 1.94
C LEU A 349 16.94 -2.86 1.56
N ALA A 350 17.29 -3.93 2.27
CA ALA A 350 18.51 -4.70 2.04
C ALA A 350 18.63 -5.16 0.57
N LYS A 351 19.86 -5.13 0.04
CA LYS A 351 20.14 -5.66 -1.29
C LYS A 351 19.81 -7.15 -1.33
N GLY A 352 19.01 -7.58 -2.30
CA GLY A 352 18.63 -8.98 -2.47
C GLY A 352 17.49 -9.45 -1.56
N ALA A 353 16.83 -8.56 -0.81
CA ALA A 353 15.61 -8.93 -0.09
C ALA A 353 14.55 -9.44 -1.08
N PRO A 354 13.66 -10.38 -0.68
CA PRO A 354 12.66 -10.98 -1.58
C PRO A 354 11.77 -9.97 -2.30
N ALA A 355 11.54 -8.79 -1.71
CA ALA A 355 10.75 -7.72 -2.31
C ALA A 355 11.53 -6.89 -3.38
N THR A 356 12.82 -7.12 -3.57
CA THR A 356 13.64 -6.44 -4.59
C THR A 356 13.50 -7.10 -5.96
N ALA A 357 13.61 -6.32 -7.03
CA ALA A 357 13.66 -6.80 -8.41
C ALA A 357 15.04 -6.49 -9.01
N LYS A 358 15.54 -7.38 -9.88
CA LYS A 358 16.82 -7.17 -10.59
C LYS A 358 16.68 -6.06 -11.63
N HIS A 359 15.55 -6.06 -12.34
CA HIS A 359 15.16 -5.05 -13.32
C HIS A 359 13.63 -4.97 -13.41
N PRO A 360 13.06 -3.91 -14.00
CA PRO A 360 11.63 -3.83 -14.31
C PRO A 360 11.20 -4.91 -15.32
N PHE A 361 9.91 -5.24 -15.36
CA PHE A 361 9.34 -6.07 -16.44
C PHE A 361 9.73 -5.50 -17.81
N ARG A 362 10.28 -6.34 -18.70
CA ARG A 362 10.69 -5.98 -20.06
C ARG A 362 9.61 -6.34 -21.06
N LEU A 363 8.54 -5.55 -21.04
CA LEU A 363 7.36 -5.79 -21.84
C LEU A 363 7.05 -4.55 -22.70
N VAL A 364 6.96 -4.74 -24.01
CA VAL A 364 6.47 -3.76 -24.97
C VAL A 364 5.06 -3.36 -24.57
N ARG A 365 4.81 -2.05 -24.47
CA ARG A 365 3.57 -1.47 -23.94
C ARG A 365 3.15 -2.03 -22.56
N PHE A 366 4.11 -2.55 -21.79
CA PHE A 366 3.90 -3.24 -20.52
C PHE A 366 3.06 -4.52 -20.60
N MET A 367 2.96 -5.12 -21.79
CA MET A 367 2.15 -6.33 -22.02
C MET A 367 2.90 -7.45 -22.75
N VAL A 368 3.60 -7.13 -23.84
CA VAL A 368 4.14 -8.17 -24.74
C VAL A 368 5.64 -8.30 -24.56
N PRO A 369 6.19 -9.50 -24.25
CA PRO A 369 7.63 -9.65 -24.21
C PRO A 369 8.24 -9.48 -25.61
N ALA A 370 9.34 -8.72 -25.69
CA ALA A 370 9.92 -8.34 -26.98
C ALA A 370 10.27 -9.55 -27.86
N ALA A 371 10.75 -10.65 -27.27
CA ALA A 371 11.12 -11.87 -27.97
C ALA A 371 9.96 -12.54 -28.73
N PHE A 372 8.71 -12.32 -28.30
CA PHE A 372 7.52 -12.96 -28.87
C PHE A 372 6.67 -11.99 -29.70
N MET A 373 7.23 -10.82 -30.06
CA MET A 373 6.52 -9.79 -30.83
C MET A 373 6.14 -10.26 -32.24
N LYS A 374 6.93 -11.14 -32.84
CA LYS A 374 6.71 -11.65 -34.19
C LYS A 374 5.66 -12.76 -34.21
N GLU A 375 5.73 -13.69 -33.26
CA GLU A 375 4.81 -14.83 -33.12
C GLU A 375 3.46 -14.41 -32.55
N ARG A 376 3.41 -13.31 -31.79
CA ARG A 376 2.19 -12.77 -31.17
C ARG A 376 1.48 -13.78 -30.28
N SER A 377 2.25 -14.70 -29.68
CA SER A 377 1.72 -15.86 -28.96
C SER A 377 1.66 -15.66 -27.44
N VAL A 378 2.31 -14.62 -26.91
CA VAL A 378 2.42 -14.37 -25.47
C VAL A 378 2.11 -12.92 -25.14
N ALA A 379 1.27 -12.70 -24.13
CA ALA A 379 1.07 -11.41 -23.48
C ALA A 379 0.90 -11.60 -21.98
N VAL A 380 1.30 -10.60 -21.21
CA VAL A 380 1.28 -10.55 -19.75
C VAL A 380 0.39 -9.39 -19.33
N LEU A 381 -0.72 -9.70 -18.67
CA LEU A 381 -1.71 -8.72 -18.22
C LEU A 381 -1.75 -8.66 -16.69
N GLY A 382 -2.23 -7.54 -16.14
CA GLY A 382 -2.38 -7.38 -14.69
C GLY A 382 -1.09 -7.07 -13.93
N THR A 383 -0.01 -6.72 -14.63
CA THR A 383 1.26 -6.28 -14.03
C THR A 383 1.30 -4.81 -13.60
N PRO A 384 0.52 -3.86 -14.17
CA PRO A 384 0.57 -2.48 -13.69
C PRO A 384 0.04 -2.31 -12.25
N MET A 385 0.76 -1.52 -11.45
CA MET A 385 0.32 -1.03 -10.15
C MET A 385 -0.34 0.33 -10.33
N THR A 386 -1.64 0.43 -10.04
CA THR A 386 -2.42 1.65 -10.29
C THR A 386 -3.63 1.73 -9.37
N VAL A 387 -4.22 2.93 -9.28
CA VAL A 387 -5.53 3.15 -8.64
C VAL A 387 -6.70 2.95 -9.61
N ASN A 388 -6.45 2.79 -10.91
CA ASN A 388 -7.48 2.68 -11.97
C ASN A 388 -7.45 1.31 -12.67
N THR A 389 -7.31 0.22 -11.90
CA THR A 389 -7.11 -1.14 -12.43
C THR A 389 -8.14 -1.57 -13.48
N PRO A 390 -9.46 -1.38 -13.28
CA PRO A 390 -10.45 -1.86 -14.26
C PRO A 390 -10.31 -1.20 -15.63
N LEU A 391 -9.98 0.10 -15.67
CA LEU A 391 -9.81 0.84 -16.93
C LEU A 391 -8.58 0.33 -17.69
N ILE A 392 -7.44 0.19 -17.01
CA ILE A 392 -6.22 -0.36 -17.62
C ILE A 392 -6.49 -1.78 -18.11
N ALA A 393 -7.11 -2.63 -17.29
CA ALA A 393 -7.40 -4.01 -17.65
C ALA A 393 -8.27 -4.11 -18.92
N GLN A 394 -9.31 -3.29 -19.03
CA GLN A 394 -10.20 -3.29 -20.20
C GLN A 394 -9.47 -2.86 -21.47
N VAL A 395 -8.69 -1.78 -21.42
CA VAL A 395 -7.97 -1.27 -22.58
C VAL A 395 -6.82 -2.20 -22.98
N GLN A 396 -6.08 -2.73 -22.00
CA GLN A 396 -5.03 -3.72 -22.27
C GLN A 396 -5.60 -5.02 -22.87
N ALA A 397 -6.77 -5.48 -22.41
CA ALA A 397 -7.41 -6.68 -22.96
C ALA A 397 -7.78 -6.49 -24.44
N LEU A 398 -8.37 -5.34 -24.80
CA LEU A 398 -8.67 -5.01 -26.19
C LEU A 398 -7.39 -4.90 -27.04
N TRP A 399 -6.37 -4.21 -26.50
CA TRP A 399 -5.08 -4.06 -27.17
C TRP A 399 -4.41 -5.40 -27.45
N VAL A 400 -4.37 -6.31 -26.46
CA VAL A 400 -3.80 -7.65 -26.62
C VAL A 400 -4.62 -8.48 -27.60
N ALA A 401 -5.95 -8.42 -27.55
CA ALA A 401 -6.79 -9.14 -28.51
C ALA A 401 -6.54 -8.68 -29.96
N ALA A 402 -6.43 -7.37 -30.19
CA ALA A 402 -6.11 -6.81 -31.49
C ALA A 402 -4.69 -7.18 -31.96
N PHE A 403 -3.72 -7.15 -31.05
CA PHE A 403 -2.34 -7.55 -31.35
C PHE A 403 -2.22 -9.05 -31.67
N MET A 404 -2.81 -9.93 -30.88
CA MET A 404 -2.73 -11.38 -31.11
C MET A 404 -3.54 -11.86 -32.32
N GLY A 405 -4.63 -11.16 -32.66
CA GLY A 405 -5.49 -11.49 -33.80
C GLY A 405 -5.06 -10.89 -35.14
N ASP A 406 -3.79 -10.47 -35.29
CA ASP A 406 -3.26 -9.76 -36.47
C ASP A 406 -3.99 -8.47 -36.86
N GLY A 407 -4.80 -7.92 -35.96
CA GLY A 407 -5.58 -6.69 -36.17
C GLY A 407 -4.74 -5.41 -36.09
N MET A 408 -3.54 -5.44 -35.51
CA MET A 408 -2.66 -4.28 -35.40
C MET A 408 -1.18 -4.64 -35.27
N GLY A 409 -0.27 -3.74 -35.65
CA GLY A 409 1.16 -3.81 -35.30
C GLY A 409 1.51 -2.77 -34.23
N VAL A 410 2.68 -2.90 -33.60
CA VAL A 410 3.19 -1.87 -32.69
C VAL A 410 4.09 -0.92 -33.47
N LYS A 411 3.73 0.36 -33.49
CA LYS A 411 4.55 1.41 -34.07
C LYS A 411 5.30 2.13 -32.97
N ALA A 412 6.63 2.09 -33.02
CA ALA A 412 7.47 2.87 -32.12
C ALA A 412 7.28 4.38 -32.37
N ARG A 413 7.31 5.17 -31.30
CA ARG A 413 7.33 6.65 -31.35
C ARG A 413 8.73 7.21 -31.07
N GLU A 414 9.65 6.34 -30.66
CA GLU A 414 11.04 6.63 -30.36
C GLU A 414 11.94 5.97 -31.40
N THR A 415 13.00 6.64 -31.81
CA THR A 415 14.02 6.06 -32.70
C THR A 415 15.19 5.55 -31.88
N CYS A 416 15.56 4.28 -32.09
CA CYS A 416 16.71 3.67 -31.44
C CYS A 416 18.01 4.32 -31.95
N PRO A 417 18.93 4.73 -31.05
CA PRO A 417 20.26 5.17 -31.46
C PRO A 417 21.00 4.10 -32.28
N GLU A 418 21.61 4.49 -33.40
CA GLU A 418 22.24 3.57 -34.36
C GLU A 418 23.34 2.70 -33.72
N GLU A 419 24.08 3.25 -32.74
CA GLU A 419 25.10 2.51 -32.01
C GLU A 419 24.55 1.36 -31.15
N LEU A 420 23.27 1.42 -30.78
CA LEU A 420 22.60 0.38 -29.99
C LEU A 420 21.94 -0.68 -30.85
N LYS A 421 21.58 -0.37 -32.10
CA LYS A 421 20.95 -1.32 -33.03
C LYS A 421 21.83 -2.55 -33.27
N LYS A 422 23.16 -2.35 -33.34
CA LYS A 422 24.17 -3.40 -33.55
C LYS A 422 24.35 -4.37 -32.36
N GLY A 423 23.77 -4.04 -31.21
CA GLY A 423 23.88 -4.82 -29.97
C GLY A 423 22.58 -5.49 -29.56
N LEU A 424 21.55 -5.44 -30.41
CA LEU A 424 20.28 -6.09 -30.16
C LEU A 424 20.47 -7.60 -30.30
N LEU A 425 20.06 -8.34 -29.27
CA LEU A 425 20.23 -9.80 -29.19
C LEU A 425 19.47 -10.55 -30.30
N THR A 426 18.54 -9.89 -30.96
CA THR A 426 17.65 -10.41 -32.00
C THR A 426 17.74 -9.55 -33.27
N GLU A 427 18.97 -9.28 -33.74
CA GLU A 427 19.19 -8.53 -35.00
C GLU A 427 18.32 -9.11 -36.12
N GLY A 428 17.32 -8.34 -36.57
CA GLY A 428 16.43 -8.68 -37.69
C GLY A 428 15.09 -9.35 -37.34
N GLU A 429 14.83 -9.71 -36.08
CA GLU A 429 13.55 -10.36 -35.69
C GLU A 429 12.55 -9.39 -35.06
N VAL A 430 13.04 -8.39 -34.32
CA VAL A 430 12.22 -7.37 -33.65
C VAL A 430 12.74 -5.99 -34.03
N ASP A 431 11.83 -5.06 -34.29
CA ASP A 431 12.17 -3.67 -34.57
C ASP A 431 12.94 -3.04 -33.38
N GLY A 432 14.17 -2.60 -33.64
CA GLY A 432 15.03 -1.98 -32.63
C GLY A 432 14.44 -0.71 -32.01
N ASP A 433 13.62 0.02 -32.76
CA ASP A 433 12.91 1.21 -32.26
C ASP A 433 11.87 0.81 -31.21
N VAL A 434 11.19 -0.32 -31.38
CA VAL A 434 10.24 -0.87 -30.39
C VAL A 434 10.97 -1.35 -29.13
N VAL A 435 12.12 -2.02 -29.28
CA VAL A 435 12.93 -2.47 -28.13
C VAL A 435 13.47 -1.27 -27.35
N TRP A 436 13.90 -0.22 -28.04
CA TRP A 436 14.37 1.02 -27.44
C TRP A 436 13.25 1.75 -26.68
N GLU A 437 12.07 1.87 -27.28
CA GLU A 437 10.91 2.47 -26.62
C GLU A 437 10.49 1.67 -25.37
N MET A 438 10.50 0.32 -25.45
CA MET A 438 10.30 -0.54 -24.29
C MET A 438 11.36 -0.28 -23.21
N ALA A 439 12.63 -0.14 -23.57
CA ALA A 439 13.69 0.16 -22.61
C ALA A 439 13.43 1.47 -21.87
N LEU A 440 13.06 2.54 -22.60
CA LEU A 440 12.71 3.83 -22.03
C LEU A 440 11.49 3.74 -21.10
N HIS A 441 10.41 3.11 -21.56
CA HIS A 441 9.16 2.98 -20.80
C HIS A 441 9.35 2.18 -19.51
N THR A 442 10.02 1.03 -19.60
CA THR A 442 10.20 0.12 -18.46
C THR A 442 11.24 0.63 -17.47
N GLN A 443 12.29 1.34 -17.92
CA GLN A 443 13.25 1.99 -17.01
C GLN A 443 12.70 3.21 -16.30
N PHE A 444 11.77 3.94 -16.92
CA PHE A 444 11.26 5.19 -16.37
C PHE A 444 10.73 5.07 -14.93
N GLY A 445 10.01 3.99 -14.63
CA GLY A 445 9.46 3.72 -13.30
C GLY A 445 10.51 3.69 -12.18
N LYS A 446 11.72 3.19 -12.46
CA LYS A 446 12.84 3.13 -11.49
C LYS A 446 13.19 4.51 -10.92
N TYR A 447 13.07 5.54 -11.76
CA TYR A 447 13.39 6.92 -11.41
C TYR A 447 12.16 7.72 -10.98
N ARG A 448 11.01 7.45 -11.60
CA ARG A 448 9.76 8.16 -11.32
C ARG A 448 9.12 7.71 -10.00
N CYS A 449 9.21 6.42 -9.66
CA CYS A 449 8.55 5.83 -8.50
C CYS A 449 9.51 4.99 -7.64
N PRO A 450 10.65 5.55 -7.18
CA PRO A 450 11.66 4.81 -6.43
C PRO A 450 11.19 4.36 -5.04
N GLY A 451 10.15 5.00 -4.49
CA GLY A 451 9.51 4.64 -3.22
C GLY A 451 8.27 3.76 -3.37
N GLY A 452 7.86 3.47 -4.60
CA GLY A 452 6.77 2.55 -4.93
C GLY A 452 7.28 1.28 -5.60
N PHE A 453 6.54 0.79 -6.58
CA PHE A 453 6.81 -0.45 -7.33
C PHE A 453 7.54 -0.22 -8.66
N GLY A 454 7.93 1.02 -8.98
CA GLY A 454 8.50 1.39 -10.28
C GLY A 454 9.81 0.68 -10.65
N LYS A 455 10.52 0.09 -9.69
CA LYS A 455 11.70 -0.77 -9.94
C LYS A 455 11.34 -2.14 -10.54
N ARG A 456 10.06 -2.53 -10.47
CA ARG A 456 9.55 -3.83 -10.95
C ARG A 456 8.42 -3.63 -11.97
N ASN A 457 7.38 -2.88 -11.61
CA ASN A 457 6.13 -2.75 -12.35
C ASN A 457 6.01 -1.37 -13.02
N LEU A 458 5.11 -1.27 -14.00
CA LEU A 458 4.52 0.02 -14.34
C LEU A 458 3.72 0.51 -13.13
N ASP A 459 4.18 1.57 -12.47
CA ASP A 459 3.52 2.12 -11.28
C ASP A 459 3.01 3.53 -11.58
N THR A 460 1.69 3.63 -11.81
CA THR A 460 1.05 4.85 -12.31
C THR A 460 0.00 5.41 -11.38
N VAL A 461 -0.11 6.74 -11.39
CA VAL A 461 -1.22 7.47 -10.76
C VAL A 461 -1.73 8.51 -11.76
N PHE A 462 -1.09 9.67 -11.80
CA PHE A 462 -1.42 10.77 -12.72
C PHE A 462 -1.09 10.44 -14.18
N ASP A 463 -0.15 9.55 -14.42
CA ASP A 463 0.33 9.09 -15.73
C ASP A 463 -0.51 7.93 -16.31
N THR A 464 -1.60 7.55 -15.64
CA THR A 464 -2.53 6.52 -16.11
C THR A 464 -3.25 6.92 -17.40
N LEU A 465 -3.82 8.14 -17.47
CA LEU A 465 -4.55 8.56 -18.68
C LEU A 465 -3.64 8.66 -19.92
N PRO A 466 -2.44 9.26 -19.85
CA PRO A 466 -1.49 9.20 -20.97
C PRO A 466 -1.14 7.78 -21.42
N TYR A 467 -1.08 6.81 -20.48
CA TYR A 467 -0.86 5.41 -20.84
C TYR A 467 -2.06 4.83 -21.60
N ILE A 468 -3.29 5.11 -21.16
CA ILE A 468 -4.50 4.72 -21.88
C ILE A 468 -4.53 5.36 -23.27
N ASP A 469 -4.18 6.65 -23.39
CA ASP A 469 -4.14 7.34 -24.68
C ASP A 469 -3.16 6.71 -25.65
N LEU A 470 -1.99 6.27 -25.15
CA LEU A 470 -0.99 5.57 -25.95
C LEU A 470 -1.59 4.29 -26.56
N LEU A 471 -2.26 3.48 -25.74
CA LEU A 471 -2.87 2.23 -26.20
C LEU A 471 -4.03 2.47 -27.17
N LEU A 472 -4.90 3.46 -26.88
CA LEU A 472 -6.02 3.80 -27.76
C LEU A 472 -5.55 4.33 -29.12
N GLN A 473 -4.47 5.09 -29.14
CA GLN A 473 -3.87 5.53 -30.41
C GLN A 473 -3.26 4.38 -31.20
N ASP A 474 -2.62 3.42 -30.54
CA ASP A 474 -2.11 2.24 -31.24
C ASP A 474 -3.28 1.47 -31.88
N LEU A 475 -4.43 1.38 -31.17
CA LEU A 475 -5.69 0.81 -31.68
C LEU A 475 -6.42 1.71 -32.70
N GLY A 476 -5.93 2.91 -32.99
CA GLY A 476 -6.62 3.85 -33.90
C GLY A 476 -7.96 4.40 -33.37
N LEU A 477 -8.25 4.23 -32.08
CA LEU A 477 -9.49 4.70 -31.43
C LEU A 477 -9.36 6.17 -30.98
N ASP A 478 -10.48 6.86 -30.79
CA ASP A 478 -10.41 8.23 -30.25
C ASP A 478 -9.98 8.20 -28.78
N TRP A 479 -8.74 8.59 -28.53
CA TRP A 479 -8.18 8.71 -27.19
C TRP A 479 -8.72 9.91 -26.41
N ARG A 480 -9.33 10.89 -27.08
CA ARG A 480 -9.80 12.12 -26.41
C ARG A 480 -10.96 11.84 -25.46
N ARG A 481 -11.85 10.90 -25.83
CA ARG A 481 -13.08 10.42 -25.14
C ARG A 481 -14.14 11.48 -24.79
N LYS A 482 -13.74 12.72 -24.53
CA LYS A 482 -14.58 13.87 -24.17
C LYS A 482 -14.42 15.01 -25.18
N GLY A 483 -15.39 15.92 -25.17
CA GLY A 483 -15.46 17.11 -26.02
C GLY A 483 -14.53 18.26 -25.61
N SER A 484 -15.01 19.50 -25.66
CA SER A 484 -14.20 20.70 -25.45
C SER A 484 -13.63 20.87 -24.03
N LEU A 485 -14.31 20.36 -23.00
CA LEU A 485 -13.91 20.46 -21.59
C LEU A 485 -13.00 19.32 -21.09
N LYS A 486 -12.52 18.49 -22.02
CA LYS A 486 -11.72 17.28 -21.79
C LYS A 486 -10.49 17.45 -20.89
N TRP A 487 -10.00 18.67 -20.67
CA TRP A 487 -8.84 18.95 -19.83
C TRP A 487 -9.18 19.11 -18.34
N LEU A 488 -10.39 19.59 -18.05
CA LEU A 488 -10.81 20.04 -16.72
C LEU A 488 -11.74 19.04 -16.02
N GLU A 489 -12.38 18.17 -16.78
CA GLU A 489 -13.27 17.15 -16.25
C GLU A 489 -12.52 15.85 -15.90
N PRO A 490 -12.92 15.17 -14.81
CA PRO A 490 -12.40 13.86 -14.50
C PRO A 490 -12.91 12.82 -15.50
N TYR A 491 -12.07 11.84 -15.81
CA TYR A 491 -12.39 10.71 -16.66
C TYR A 491 -12.84 9.56 -15.78
N GLY A 492 -14.03 9.03 -16.08
CA GLY A 492 -14.59 7.86 -15.44
C GLY A 492 -14.68 6.67 -16.38
N MET A 493 -15.14 5.53 -15.86
CA MET A 493 -15.31 4.32 -16.65
C MET A 493 -16.35 4.51 -17.77
N GLU A 494 -17.35 5.36 -17.53
CA GLU A 494 -18.41 5.72 -18.46
C GLU A 494 -17.89 6.33 -19.76
N ASP A 495 -16.75 7.04 -19.73
CA ASP A 495 -16.15 7.67 -20.90
C ASP A 495 -15.56 6.64 -21.88
N TYR A 496 -15.32 5.41 -21.41
CA TYR A 496 -14.74 4.30 -22.18
C TYR A 496 -15.77 3.20 -22.49
N LYS A 497 -17.06 3.49 -22.26
CA LYS A 497 -18.13 2.58 -22.68
C LYS A 497 -18.10 2.39 -24.19
N GLY A 498 -18.18 1.14 -24.64
CA GLY A 498 -18.29 0.82 -26.06
C GLY A 498 -16.96 0.62 -26.79
N LEU A 499 -15.82 0.54 -26.10
CA LEU A 499 -14.50 0.44 -26.74
C LEU A 499 -14.38 -0.76 -27.69
N VAL A 500 -14.91 -1.92 -27.32
CA VAL A 500 -14.86 -3.12 -28.16
C VAL A 500 -15.74 -2.93 -29.40
N GLU A 501 -16.93 -2.36 -29.22
CA GLU A 501 -17.86 -2.04 -30.30
C GLU A 501 -17.35 -0.95 -31.23
N GLU A 502 -16.51 -0.03 -30.74
CA GLU A 502 -15.80 0.98 -31.54
C GLU A 502 -14.73 0.33 -32.40
N TRP A 503 -13.96 -0.61 -31.84
CA TRP A 503 -12.93 -1.37 -32.56
C TRP A 503 -13.48 -2.33 -33.64
N LEU A 504 -14.65 -2.92 -33.40
CA LEU A 504 -15.27 -3.85 -34.35
C LEU A 504 -15.93 -3.18 -35.56
N LYS A 505 -15.98 -1.84 -35.60
CA LYS A 505 -16.50 -1.05 -36.74
C LYS A 505 -15.38 -0.66 -37.68
#